data_AF-A0A518FUX3-F1
#
_entry.id   AF-A0A518FUX3-F1
#
_cell.length_a   1.000
_cell.length_b   1.000
_cell.length_c   1.000
_cell.angle_alpha   90.00
_cell.angle_beta   90.00
_cell.angle_gamma   90.00
#
_symmetry.space_group_name_H-M   'P 1'
#
loop_
_entity.id
_entity.type
_entity.pdbx_description
1 polymer ?
#
loop_
_entity_poly.entity_id
_entity_poly.type
_entity_poly.pdbx_seq_one_letter_code
_entity_poly.pdbx_strand_id
1 'polypeptide(L)'
;MLDSSILVLGAANPLAALLAILFIAIPISALIGAFLLRAAVSMSNSLARAYEVSEPSLIKAFWIMLLVAYSNLFFRYSASVILAGTERTEVPFYLSSLVAFPFTFLFSSGLISGLLRTSFKRGMGILVCLAVILLLVYAVFFGIIFVVNSVGHTGS
;
A
#
# COMPACT_ATOMS: atom_id res chain seq x y z
N MET A 1 -3.84 -12.71 24.34
CA MET A 1 -4.35 -11.37 24.66
C MET A 1 -3.96 -10.50 23.50
N LEU A 2 -4.95 -10.03 22.73
CA LEU A 2 -4.73 -8.99 21.73
C LEU A 2 -4.62 -7.69 22.53
N ASP A 3 -3.41 -7.33 22.92
CA ASP A 3 -3.22 -6.14 23.74
C ASP A 3 -3.69 -4.89 23.01
N SER A 4 -4.47 -4.13 23.75
CA SER A 4 -5.28 -2.96 23.43
C SER A 4 -4.53 -1.75 22.84
N SER A 5 -3.24 -1.90 22.54
CA SER A 5 -2.33 -0.80 22.19
C SER A 5 -2.20 -0.57 20.69
N ILE A 6 -2.57 -1.56 19.85
CA ILE A 6 -2.41 -1.49 18.38
C ILE A 6 -3.70 -1.00 17.68
N LEU A 7 -4.80 -0.92 18.42
CA LEU A 7 -6.12 -0.57 17.90
C LEU A 7 -6.57 0.82 18.39
N VAL A 8 -5.67 1.81 18.29
CA VAL A 8 -5.94 3.22 18.62
C VAL A 8 -6.82 3.86 17.53
N LEU A 9 -8.02 3.34 17.40
CA LEU A 9 -9.15 3.87 16.63
C LEU A 9 -10.43 3.44 17.35
N GLY A 10 -10.61 3.84 18.62
CA GLY A 10 -11.90 3.94 19.32
C GLY A 10 -12.92 2.79 19.23
N ALA A 11 -12.53 1.57 18.86
CA ALA A 11 -13.47 0.49 18.62
C ALA A 11 -13.59 -0.37 19.88
N ALA A 12 -14.77 -0.38 20.48
CA ALA A 12 -15.10 -1.20 21.65
C ALA A 12 -14.96 -2.72 21.41
N ASN A 13 -14.77 -3.16 20.15
CA ASN A 13 -14.63 -4.56 19.77
C ASN A 13 -13.51 -4.76 18.71
N PRO A 14 -12.47 -5.56 18.99
CA PRO A 14 -11.37 -5.80 18.04
C PRO A 14 -11.82 -6.48 16.74
N LEU A 15 -12.87 -7.30 16.83
CA LEU A 15 -13.49 -7.95 15.69
C LEU A 15 -14.17 -6.93 14.77
N ALA A 16 -14.79 -5.89 15.33
CA ALA A 16 -15.42 -4.81 14.55
C ALA A 16 -14.38 -3.97 13.80
N ALA A 17 -13.21 -3.70 14.40
CA ALA A 17 -12.14 -2.99 13.72
C ALA A 17 -11.51 -3.82 12.58
N LEU A 18 -11.33 -5.13 12.78
CA LEU A 18 -10.86 -6.02 11.72
C LEU A 18 -11.83 -6.03 10.53
N LEU A 19 -13.13 -6.11 10.81
CA LEU A 19 -14.17 -6.02 9.79
C LEU A 19 -14.17 -4.65 9.09
N ALA A 20 -14.01 -3.55 9.83
CA ALA A 20 -13.90 -2.21 9.25
C ALA A 20 -12.68 -2.09 8.33
N ILE A 21 -11.53 -2.66 8.71
CA ILE A 21 -10.34 -2.68 7.86
C ILE A 21 -10.63 -3.48 6.58
N LEU A 22 -11.20 -4.68 6.71
CA LEU A 22 -11.39 -5.58 5.58
C LEU A 22 -12.43 -5.09 4.56
N PHE A 23 -13.54 -4.53 5.04
CA PHE A 23 -14.69 -4.17 4.21
C PHE A 23 -14.78 -2.67 3.87
N ILE A 24 -14.08 -1.80 4.59
CA ILE A 24 -14.13 -0.35 4.37
C ILE A 24 -12.76 0.16 3.97
N ALA A 25 -11.74 0.00 4.82
CA ALA A 25 -10.43 0.59 4.56
C ALA A 25 -9.74 -0.02 3.33
N ILE A 26 -9.74 -1.36 3.19
CA ILE A 26 -9.12 -2.04 2.05
C ILE A 26 -9.79 -1.62 0.73
N PRO A 27 -11.12 -1.69 0.55
CA PRO A 27 -11.76 -1.27 -0.69
C PRO A 27 -11.52 0.21 -1.03
N ILE A 28 -11.60 1.11 -0.05
CA ILE A 28 -11.32 2.54 -0.28
C ILE A 28 -9.86 2.73 -0.72
N SER A 29 -8.91 2.11 -0.02
CA SER A 29 -7.50 2.19 -0.37
C SER A 29 -7.19 1.59 -1.75
N ALA A 30 -7.87 0.50 -2.12
CA ALA A 30 -7.77 -0.11 -3.44
C ALA A 30 -8.35 0.80 -4.53
N LEU A 31 -9.43 1.53 -4.25
CA LEU A 31 -10.02 2.49 -5.17
C LEU A 31 -9.08 3.67 -5.42
N ILE A 32 -8.53 4.27 -4.36
CA ILE A 32 -7.50 5.32 -4.48
C ILE A 32 -6.29 4.76 -5.24
N GLY A 33 -5.82 3.58 -4.84
CA GLY A 33 -4.73 2.87 -5.49
C GLY A 33 -4.98 2.63 -6.98
N ALA A 34 -6.23 2.37 -7.40
CA ALA A 34 -6.58 2.15 -8.80
C ALA A 34 -6.33 3.40 -9.66
N PHE A 35 -6.68 4.58 -9.13
CA PHE A 35 -6.36 5.85 -9.79
C PHE A 35 -4.84 6.05 -9.88
N LEU A 36 -4.12 5.79 -8.78
CA LEU A 36 -2.66 5.92 -8.76
C LEU A 36 -1.97 4.92 -9.69
N LEU A 37 -2.47 3.68 -9.79
CA LEU A 37 -1.94 2.67 -10.69
C LEU A 37 -2.11 3.07 -12.16
N ARG A 38 -3.26 3.64 -12.52
CA ARG A 38 -3.46 4.19 -13.88
C ARG A 38 -2.50 5.34 -14.16
N ALA A 39 -2.32 6.25 -13.22
CA ALA A 39 -1.33 7.32 -13.33
C ALA A 39 0.11 6.77 -13.43
N ALA A 40 0.44 5.73 -12.68
CA ALA A 40 1.74 5.08 -12.71
C ALA A 40 2.02 4.39 -14.06
N VAL A 41 1.01 3.74 -14.65
CA VAL A 41 1.13 3.16 -16.00
C VAL A 41 1.33 4.26 -17.04
N SER A 42 0.58 5.35 -16.95
CA SER A 42 0.73 6.50 -17.85
C SER A 42 2.13 7.14 -17.76
N MET A 43 2.63 7.34 -16.54
CA MET A 43 3.99 7.81 -16.28
C MET A 43 5.07 6.82 -16.76
N SER A 44 4.86 5.52 -16.57
CA SER A 44 5.79 4.50 -17.08
C SER A 44 5.81 4.48 -18.61
N ASN A 45 4.68 4.68 -19.28
CA ASN A 45 4.59 4.72 -20.73
C ASN A 45 5.30 5.95 -21.30
N SER A 46 5.14 7.12 -20.67
CA SER A 46 5.82 8.34 -21.09
C SER A 46 7.35 8.23 -20.99
N LEU A 47 7.86 7.45 -20.03
CA LEU A 47 9.28 7.14 -19.87
C LEU A 47 9.78 6.06 -20.85
N ALA A 48 8.95 5.07 -21.20
CA ALA A 48 9.39 3.89 -21.96
C ALA A 48 9.49 4.09 -23.49
N ARG A 49 8.82 5.11 -24.07
CA ARG A 49 8.84 5.59 -25.48
C ARG A 49 8.63 4.60 -26.65
N ALA A 50 8.95 3.32 -26.52
CA ALA A 50 8.99 2.35 -27.63
C ALA A 50 7.94 1.23 -27.52
N TYR A 51 7.32 1.03 -26.35
CA TYR A 51 6.31 -0.01 -26.16
C TYR A 51 5.38 0.33 -25.00
N GLU A 52 4.18 0.77 -25.34
CA GLU A 52 3.16 1.16 -24.38
C GLU A 52 2.51 -0.06 -23.73
N VAL A 53 2.33 -0.01 -22.42
CA VAL A 53 1.48 -0.94 -21.67
C VAL A 53 0.05 -0.41 -21.71
N SER A 54 -0.90 -1.24 -22.11
CA SER A 54 -2.31 -0.83 -22.16
C SER A 54 -2.79 -0.37 -20.79
N GLU A 55 -3.33 0.85 -20.73
CA GLU A 55 -3.87 1.39 -19.48
C GLU A 55 -5.05 0.54 -19.00
N PRO A 56 -5.04 0.05 -17.74
CA PRO A 56 -6.15 -0.72 -17.23
C PRO A 56 -7.40 0.14 -17.06
N SER A 57 -8.57 -0.43 -17.32
CA SER A 57 -9.84 0.16 -16.90
C SER A 57 -9.86 0.32 -15.38
N LEU A 58 -10.63 1.28 -14.87
CA LEU A 58 -10.68 1.58 -13.42
C LEU A 58 -11.08 0.34 -12.60
N ILE A 59 -12.02 -0.46 -13.10
CA ILE A 59 -12.44 -1.72 -12.47
C ILE A 59 -11.28 -2.73 -12.43
N LYS A 60 -10.54 -2.88 -13.53
CA LYS A 60 -9.38 -3.79 -13.57
C LYS A 60 -8.27 -3.33 -12.64
N ALA A 61 -7.98 -2.02 -12.61
CA ALA A 61 -7.01 -1.42 -11.72
C ALA A 61 -7.41 -1.58 -10.24
N PHE A 62 -8.69 -1.43 -9.93
CA PHE A 62 -9.24 -1.70 -8.60
C PHE A 62 -8.97 -3.13 -8.15
N TRP A 63 -9.28 -4.13 -8.98
CA TRP A 63 -9.01 -5.53 -8.64
C TRP A 63 -7.53 -5.83 -8.47
N ILE A 64 -6.66 -5.25 -9.32
CA ILE A 64 -5.20 -5.37 -9.16
C ILE A 64 -4.79 -4.81 -7.79
N MET A 65 -5.25 -3.62 -7.44
CA MET A 65 -4.86 -2.95 -6.20
C MET A 65 -5.45 -3.60 -4.96
N LEU A 66 -6.64 -4.19 -5.08
CA LEU A 66 -7.24 -4.99 -4.03
C LEU A 66 -6.39 -6.24 -3.75
N LEU A 67 -5.95 -6.95 -4.80
CA LEU A 67 -5.04 -8.08 -4.65
C LEU A 67 -3.70 -7.64 -4.04
N VAL A 68 -3.11 -6.53 -4.50
CA VAL A 68 -1.88 -5.98 -3.92
C VAL A 68 -2.06 -5.66 -2.44
N ALA A 69 -3.19 -5.06 -2.04
CA ALA A 69 -3.48 -4.75 -0.64
C ALA A 69 -3.57 -6.03 0.21
N TYR A 70 -4.28 -7.06 -0.28
CA TYR A 70 -4.36 -8.37 0.40
C TYR A 70 -3.00 -9.07 0.49
N SER A 71 -2.22 -9.07 -0.59
CA SER A 71 -0.89 -9.67 -0.59
C SER A 71 0.05 -8.95 0.38
N ASN A 72 0.02 -7.62 0.42
CA ASN A 72 0.80 -6.85 1.38
C ASN A 72 0.39 -7.16 2.83
N LEU A 73 -0.91 -7.27 3.11
CA LEU A 73 -1.41 -7.67 4.43
C LEU A 73 -0.92 -9.07 4.79
N PHE A 74 -0.99 -10.02 3.86
CA PHE A 74 -0.54 -11.39 4.04
C PHE A 74 0.97 -11.45 4.34
N PHE A 75 1.82 -10.84 3.51
CA PHE A 75 3.27 -10.86 3.73
C PHE A 75 3.68 -10.17 5.02
N ARG A 76 3.03 -9.06 5.38
CA ARG A 76 3.27 -8.39 6.66
C ARG A 76 2.84 -9.25 7.85
N TYR A 77 1.70 -9.92 7.76
CA TYR A 77 1.27 -10.85 8.80
C TYR A 77 2.27 -12.00 8.95
N SER A 78 2.66 -12.64 7.84
CA SER A 78 3.66 -13.70 7.84
C SER A 78 5.01 -13.24 8.41
N ALA A 79 5.48 -12.04 8.02
CA ALA A 79 6.71 -11.47 8.56
C ALA A 79 6.62 -11.21 10.06
N SER A 80 5.49 -10.68 10.55
CA SER A 80 5.25 -10.51 11.99
C SER A 80 5.25 -11.83 12.74
N VAL A 81 4.64 -12.90 12.19
CA VAL A 81 4.66 -14.23 12.83
C VAL A 81 6.07 -14.80 12.90
N ILE A 82 6.85 -14.67 11.81
CA ILE A 82 8.23 -15.17 11.77
C ILE A 82 9.12 -14.39 12.75
N LEU A 83 9.00 -13.06 12.80
CA LEU A 83 9.79 -12.20 13.68
C LEU A 83 9.40 -12.35 15.15
N ALA A 84 8.14 -12.67 15.45
CA ALA A 84 7.70 -12.92 16.81
C ALA A 84 8.29 -14.23 17.34
N GLY A 85 8.45 -15.25 16.49
CA GLY A 85 9.02 -16.53 16.92
C GLY A 85 8.21 -17.19 18.05
N THR A 86 8.89 -17.91 18.94
CA THR A 86 8.27 -18.59 20.10
C THR A 86 8.15 -17.70 21.34
N GLU A 87 8.92 -16.62 21.40
CA GLU A 87 8.85 -15.65 22.48
C GLU A 87 7.80 -14.61 22.12
N ARG A 88 6.75 -14.45 22.92
CA ARG A 88 5.63 -13.52 22.64
C ARG A 88 6.04 -12.04 22.77
N THR A 89 7.16 -11.66 22.19
CA THR A 89 7.64 -10.28 22.10
C THR A 89 6.85 -9.51 21.05
N GLU A 90 6.44 -8.30 21.41
CA GLU A 90 5.77 -7.39 20.49
C GLU A 90 6.75 -6.98 19.39
N VAL A 91 6.52 -7.47 18.17
CA VAL A 91 7.34 -7.09 17.00
C VAL A 91 6.91 -5.70 16.55
N PRO A 92 7.83 -4.73 16.47
CA PRO A 92 7.51 -3.41 15.96
C PRO A 92 7.00 -3.48 14.52
N PHE A 93 5.91 -2.77 14.23
CA PHE A 93 5.25 -2.78 12.92
C PHE A 93 6.17 -2.38 11.75
N TYR A 94 7.15 -1.51 11.99
CA TYR A 94 8.11 -1.11 10.96
C TYR A 94 9.07 -2.25 10.59
N LEU A 95 9.44 -3.13 11.52
CA LEU A 95 10.34 -4.26 11.28
C LEU A 95 9.68 -5.33 10.40
N SER A 96 8.44 -5.70 10.71
CA SER A 96 7.69 -6.64 9.86
C SER A 96 7.43 -6.08 8.47
N SER A 97 7.23 -4.76 8.36
CA SER A 97 7.06 -4.09 7.07
C SER A 97 8.35 -4.08 6.25
N LEU A 98 9.50 -3.85 6.90
CA LEU A 98 10.80 -3.83 6.23
C LEU A 98 11.17 -5.21 5.67
N VAL A 99 10.92 -6.27 6.43
CA VAL A 99 11.15 -7.66 6.00
C VAL A 99 10.18 -8.07 4.90
N ALA A 100 8.90 -7.67 4.99
CA ALA A 100 7.88 -7.99 3.99
C ALA A 100 8.05 -7.22 2.67
N PHE A 101 8.72 -6.06 2.69
CA PHE A 101 8.85 -5.16 1.54
C PHE A 101 9.41 -5.83 0.27
N PRO A 102 10.58 -6.50 0.28
CA PRO A 102 11.13 -7.11 -0.94
C PRO A 102 10.21 -8.19 -1.53
N PHE A 103 9.58 -9.01 -0.68
CA PHE A 103 8.65 -10.05 -1.13
C PHE A 103 7.38 -9.46 -1.72
N THR A 104 6.81 -8.46 -1.04
CA THR A 104 5.62 -7.75 -1.51
C THR A 104 5.90 -7.04 -2.82
N PHE A 105 7.09 -6.45 -2.98
CA PHE A 105 7.52 -5.79 -4.21
C PHE A 105 7.61 -6.76 -5.38
N LEU A 106 8.28 -7.92 -5.19
CA LEU A 106 8.41 -8.93 -6.23
C LEU A 106 7.06 -9.55 -6.60
N PHE A 107 6.24 -9.88 -5.59
CA PHE A 107 4.92 -10.45 -5.80
C PHE A 107 3.99 -9.47 -6.53
N SER A 108 3.97 -8.20 -6.11
CA SER A 108 3.17 -7.16 -6.75
C SER A 108 3.64 -6.87 -8.18
N SER A 109 4.95 -6.89 -8.43
CA SER A 109 5.50 -6.79 -9.79
C SER A 109 5.04 -7.95 -10.66
N GLY A 110 5.01 -9.16 -10.11
CA GLY A 110 4.45 -10.36 -10.74
C GLY A 110 2.98 -10.19 -11.07
N LEU A 111 2.15 -9.80 -10.09
CA LEU A 111 0.72 -9.54 -10.28
C LEU A 111 0.46 -8.50 -11.37
N ILE A 112 1.14 -7.36 -11.31
CA ILE A 112 0.98 -6.29 -12.31
C ILE A 112 1.40 -6.79 -13.69
N SER A 113 2.52 -7.52 -13.78
CA SER A 113 3.00 -8.06 -15.06
C SER A 113 2.02 -9.06 -15.68
N GLY A 114 1.47 -9.98 -14.87
CA GLY A 114 0.50 -10.97 -15.32
C GLY A 114 -0.85 -10.35 -15.70
N LEU A 115 -1.38 -9.46 -14.85
CA LEU A 115 -2.70 -8.87 -15.05
C LEU A 115 -2.72 -7.81 -16.14
N LEU A 116 -1.63 -7.06 -16.34
CA LEU A 116 -1.48 -6.12 -17.46
C LEU A 116 -0.90 -6.76 -18.72
N ARG A 117 -0.60 -8.07 -18.70
CA ARG A 117 0.03 -8.80 -19.82
C ARG A 117 1.29 -8.11 -20.34
N THR A 118 2.15 -7.69 -19.41
CA THR A 118 3.42 -7.01 -19.70
C THR A 118 4.60 -7.83 -19.17
N SER A 119 5.83 -7.46 -19.53
CA SER A 119 7.01 -8.14 -19.02
C SER A 119 7.24 -7.83 -17.53
N PHE A 120 7.85 -8.76 -16.80
CA PHE A 120 8.16 -8.58 -15.38
C PHE A 120 8.99 -7.31 -15.12
N LYS A 121 9.98 -7.03 -15.99
CA LYS A 121 10.81 -5.80 -15.93
C LYS A 121 9.96 -4.53 -16.01
N ARG A 122 8.91 -4.51 -16.84
CA ARG A 122 7.98 -3.38 -16.92
C ARG A 122 7.03 -3.33 -15.73
N GLY A 123 6.57 -4.48 -15.24
CA GLY A 123 5.80 -4.58 -14.00
C GLY A 123 6.53 -3.94 -12.83
N MET A 124 7.83 -4.20 -12.69
CA MET A 124 8.70 -3.54 -11.71
C MET A 124 8.78 -2.03 -11.93
N GLY A 125 8.96 -1.57 -13.19
CA GLY A 125 9.00 -0.15 -13.51
C GLY A 125 7.70 0.60 -13.16
N ILE A 126 6.54 0.00 -13.46
CA ILE A 126 5.23 0.53 -13.09
C ILE A 126 5.10 0.60 -11.56
N LEU A 127 5.55 -0.43 -10.84
CA LEU A 127 5.50 -0.46 -9.39
C LEU A 127 6.41 0.60 -8.75
N VAL A 128 7.57 0.88 -9.33
CA VAL A 128 8.44 1.99 -8.92
C VAL A 128 7.75 3.33 -9.18
N CYS A 129 7.13 3.52 -10.36
CA CYS A 129 6.37 4.74 -10.64
C CYS A 129 5.21 4.93 -9.63
N LEU A 130 4.51 3.84 -9.29
CA LEU A 130 3.46 3.85 -8.27
C LEU A 130 4.01 4.24 -6.89
N ALA A 131 5.17 3.71 -6.51
CA ALA A 131 5.82 4.06 -5.24
C ALA A 131 6.24 5.53 -5.20
N VAL A 132 6.78 6.07 -6.29
CA VAL A 132 7.13 7.50 -6.42
C VAL A 132 5.90 8.39 -6.29
N ILE A 133 4.81 8.04 -6.99
CA ILE A 133 3.55 8.79 -6.89
C ILE A 133 3.00 8.73 -5.46
N LEU A 134 3.00 7.55 -4.82
CA LEU A 134 2.58 7.40 -3.43
C LEU A 134 3.42 8.25 -2.48
N LEU A 135 4.74 8.24 -2.65
CA LEU A 135 5.65 9.05 -1.84
C LEU A 135 5.36 10.54 -2.00
N LEU A 136 5.07 11.00 -3.22
CA LEU A 136 4.67 12.38 -3.48
C LEU A 136 3.34 12.73 -2.80
N VAL A 137 2.35 11.84 -2.88
CA VAL A 137 1.05 12.01 -2.19
C VAL A 137 1.27 12.13 -0.68
N TYR A 138 2.03 11.22 -0.07
CA TYR A 138 2.34 11.30 1.36
C TYR A 138 3.09 12.58 1.72
N ALA A 139 4.08 13.00 0.92
CA ALA A 139 4.82 14.23 1.16
C ALA A 139 3.90 15.46 1.17
N VAL A 140 2.94 15.53 0.25
CA VAL A 140 1.93 16.60 0.22
C VAL A 140 1.04 16.56 1.46
N PHE A 141 0.52 15.38 1.83
CA PHE A 141 -0.33 15.24 3.01
C PHE A 141 0.39 15.64 4.30
N PHE A 142 1.61 15.14 4.52
CA PHE A 142 2.41 15.50 5.68
C PHE A 142 2.80 16.98 5.67
N GLY A 143 3.10 17.54 4.49
CA GLY A 143 3.37 18.97 4.33
C GLY A 143 2.17 19.82 4.75
N ILE A 144 0.96 19.48 4.31
CA ILE A 144 -0.28 20.19 4.71
C ILE A 144 -0.48 20.10 6.23
N ILE A 145 -0.36 18.90 6.81
CA ILE A 145 -0.53 18.69 8.25
C ILE A 145 0.50 19.52 9.05
N PHE A 146 1.75 19.56 8.59
CA PHE A 146 2.80 20.35 9.22
C PHE A 146 2.51 21.86 9.18
N VAL A 147 2.06 22.36 8.02
CA VAL A 147 1.68 23.78 7.86
C VAL A 147 0.50 24.13 8.76
N VAL A 148 -0.54 23.29 8.80
CA VAL A 148 -1.71 23.54 9.66
C VAL A 148 -1.34 23.55 11.14
N ASN A 149 -0.52 22.61 11.62
CA ASN A 149 -0.09 22.59 13.02
C ASN A 149 0.84 23.75 13.39
N SER A 150 1.75 24.15 12.49
CA SER A 150 2.65 25.28 12.74
C SER A 150 1.94 26.63 12.75
N VAL A 151 0.96 26.83 11.86
CA VAL A 151 0.11 28.04 11.85
C VAL A 151 -0.86 28.03 13.05
N GLY A 152 -1.40 26.88 13.43
CA GLY A 152 -2.27 26.74 14.59
C GLY A 152 -1.60 27.10 15.92
N HIS A 153 -0.28 26.90 16.05
CA HIS A 153 0.49 27.27 17.24
C HIS A 153 1.02 28.71 17.25
N THR A 154 1.03 29.41 16.12
CA THR A 154 1.48 30.81 16.05
C THR A 154 0.34 31.81 16.16
N GLY A 155 -0.92 31.35 16.10
CA GLY A 155 -2.13 32.16 16.28
C GLY A 155 -2.80 32.06 17.66
N SER A 156 -2.21 31.32 18.62
CA SER A 156 -2.66 31.19 20.02
C SER A 156 -1.63 31.79 20.97
#